data_AF-A0A150R9X3-F1
#
_entry.id   AF-A0A150R9X3-F1
#
_cell.length_a   1.000
_cell.length_b   1.000
_cell.length_c   1.000
_cell.angle_alpha   90.00
_cell.angle_beta   90.00
_cell.angle_gamma   90.00
#
_symmetry.space_group_name_H-M   'P 1'
#
loop_
_entity.id
_entity.type
_entity.pdbx_description
1 polymer ?
#
loop_
_entity_poly.entity_id
_entity_poly.type
_entity_poly.pdbx_seq_one_letter_code
_entity_poly.pdbx_strand_id
1 'polypeptide(L)'
;MSAFTGRKFRVVAWAITCAALGGILFWAYRKYVLLHPDPTLTWVREGVKYELLNPKMLGALLLAPWFVGVLAGSLADLPLPQRVLSVLLRIAFVALIALGLSRLARTATTEKVATIYLVDVSESVTDESLDDARAALDKAFAEKPEDGVIKVIT
;
A
#
# COMPACT_ATOMS: atom_id res chain seq x y z
N MET A 1 25.69 20.29 45.70
CA MET A 1 24.50 20.78 44.97
C MET A 1 24.59 20.71 43.43
N SER A 2 25.63 20.12 42.81
CA SER A 2 25.77 20.09 41.33
C SER A 2 25.17 18.86 40.64
N ALA A 3 24.96 17.74 41.35
CA ALA A 3 24.45 16.49 40.75
C ALA A 3 22.96 16.58 40.32
N PHE A 4 22.17 17.43 40.96
CA PHE A 4 20.74 17.58 40.67
C PHE A 4 20.48 18.29 39.34
N THR A 5 21.36 19.20 38.93
CA THR A 5 21.22 20.00 37.69
C THR A 5 21.46 19.13 36.45
N GLY A 6 22.45 18.23 36.49
CA GLY A 6 22.76 17.33 35.38
C GLY A 6 21.67 16.30 35.08
N ARG A 7 20.98 15.80 36.12
CA ARG A 7 19.87 14.86 35.95
C ARG A 7 18.65 15.53 35.31
N LYS A 8 18.28 16.73 35.78
CA LYS A 8 17.18 17.52 35.20
C LYS A 8 17.45 17.88 33.74
N PHE A 9 18.68 18.26 33.40
CA PHE A 9 19.06 18.58 32.02
C PHE A 9 18.94 17.37 31.08
N ARG A 10 19.39 16.19 31.52
CA ARG A 10 19.25 14.95 30.72
C ARG A 10 17.80 14.56 30.48
N VAL A 11 16.92 14.72 31.49
CA VAL A 11 15.49 14.42 31.35
C VAL A 11 14.82 15.40 30.38
N VAL A 12 15.15 16.69 30.46
CA VAL A 12 14.63 17.72 29.55
C VAL A 12 15.10 17.47 28.13
N ALA A 13 16.41 17.21 27.91
CA ALA A 13 16.94 16.88 26.60
C ALA A 13 16.26 15.63 26.00
N TRP A 14 16.02 14.60 26.83
CA TRP A 14 15.34 13.39 26.40
C TRP A 14 13.87 13.60 26.03
N ALA A 15 13.15 14.40 26.83
CA ALA A 15 11.77 14.79 26.56
C ALA A 15 11.66 15.60 25.25
N ILE A 16 12.60 16.53 25.01
CA ILE A 16 12.66 17.30 23.76
C ILE A 16 12.90 16.38 22.56
N THR A 17 13.81 15.41 22.65
CA THR A 17 14.04 14.45 21.57
C THR A 17 12.80 13.61 21.26
N CYS A 18 12.09 13.13 22.28
CA CYS A 18 10.85 12.38 22.09
C CYS A 18 9.74 13.24 21.47
N ALA A 19 9.60 14.49 21.93
CA ALA A 19 8.64 15.44 21.39
C ALA A 19 8.96 15.82 19.94
N ALA A 20 10.23 16.05 19.61
CA ALA A 20 10.68 16.34 18.25
C ALA A 20 10.41 15.15 17.32
N LEU A 21 10.74 13.93 17.75
CA LEU A 21 10.50 12.72 16.96
C LEU A 21 9.00 12.48 16.73
N GLY A 22 8.17 12.67 17.77
CA GLY A 22 6.71 12.62 17.63
C GLY A 22 6.16 13.69 16.71
N GLY A 23 6.67 14.92 16.80
CA GLY A 23 6.29 16.04 15.93
C GLY A 23 6.64 15.78 14.46
N ILE A 24 7.83 15.25 14.18
CA ILE A 24 8.28 14.89 12.82
C ILE A 24 7.39 13.78 12.25
N LEU A 25 7.13 12.72 13.03
CA LEU A 25 6.26 11.63 12.59
C LEU A 25 4.82 12.09 12.36
N PHE A 26 4.29 12.95 13.22
CA PHE A 26 2.96 13.53 13.05
C PHE A 26 2.89 14.42 11.82
N TRP A 27 3.90 15.27 11.59
CA TRP A 27 3.98 16.10 10.39
C TRP A 27 4.05 15.25 9.12
N ALA A 28 4.89 14.21 9.12
CA ALA A 28 5.00 13.28 8.00
C ALA A 28 3.67 12.55 7.74
N TYR A 29 3.02 12.02 8.79
CA TYR A 29 1.71 11.38 8.69
C TYR A 29 0.65 12.34 8.15
N ARG A 30 0.62 13.58 8.65
CA ARG A 30 -0.33 14.59 8.17
C ARG A 30 -0.10 14.92 6.70
N LYS A 31 1.15 15.18 6.30
CA LYS A 31 1.50 15.60 4.95
C LYS A 31 1.32 14.49 3.91
N TYR A 32 1.81 13.29 4.21
CA TYR A 32 1.89 12.20 3.24
C TYR A 32 0.71 11.22 3.30
N VAL A 33 -0.05 11.18 4.40
CA VAL A 33 -1.18 10.24 4.55
C VAL A 33 -2.52 10.97 4.64
N LEU A 34 -2.67 11.96 5.52
CA LEU A 34 -3.98 12.60 5.76
C LEU A 34 -4.35 13.66 4.74
N LEU A 35 -3.38 14.44 4.27
CA LEU A 35 -3.58 15.53 3.31
C LEU A 35 -3.32 15.09 1.86
N HIS A 36 -3.01 13.81 1.64
CA HIS A 36 -2.86 13.30 0.30
C HIS A 36 -4.22 13.35 -0.42
N PRO A 37 -4.31 13.94 -1.64
CA PRO A 37 -5.58 14.12 -2.33
C PRO A 37 -6.23 12.78 -2.70
N ASP A 38 -5.41 11.76 -2.97
CA ASP A 38 -5.87 10.42 -3.29
C ASP A 38 -6.02 9.54 -2.04
N PRO A 39 -7.07 8.70 -1.98
CA PRO A 39 -7.29 7.77 -0.88
C PRO A 39 -6.27 6.62 -0.85
N THR A 40 -5.54 6.41 -1.95
CA THR A 40 -4.52 5.37 -2.12
C THR A 40 -3.17 5.97 -2.42
N LEU A 41 -2.12 5.42 -1.81
CA LEU A 41 -0.74 5.87 -2.06
C LEU A 41 -0.11 4.94 -3.09
N THR A 42 0.08 5.45 -4.30
CA THR A 42 0.58 4.65 -5.44
C THR A 42 2.00 5.04 -5.79
N TRP A 43 2.89 4.07 -5.98
CA TRP A 43 4.21 4.30 -6.55
C TRP A 43 4.58 3.21 -7.54
N VAL A 44 5.39 3.55 -8.53
CA VAL A 44 5.90 2.59 -9.53
C VAL A 44 7.37 2.31 -9.23
N ARG A 45 7.73 1.04 -9.10
CA ARG A 45 9.14 0.61 -8.97
C ARG A 45 9.38 -0.54 -9.94
N GLU A 46 10.39 -0.40 -10.79
CA GLU A 46 10.79 -1.45 -11.76
C GLU A 46 9.62 -1.92 -12.65
N GLY A 47 8.77 -0.98 -13.09
CA GLY A 47 7.59 -1.26 -13.92
C GLY A 47 6.40 -1.89 -13.18
N VAL A 48 6.53 -2.12 -11.88
CA VAL A 48 5.46 -2.66 -11.03
C VAL A 48 4.77 -1.54 -10.26
N LYS A 49 3.44 -1.45 -10.41
CA LYS A 49 2.61 -0.52 -9.64
C LYS A 49 2.31 -1.12 -8.26
N TYR A 50 2.74 -0.42 -7.22
CA TYR A 50 2.43 -0.73 -5.84
C TYR A 50 1.44 0.29 -5.30
N GLU A 51 0.43 -0.20 -4.60
CA GLU A 51 -0.65 0.62 -4.05
C GLU A 51 -0.88 0.28 -2.58
N LEU A 52 -0.90 1.30 -1.73
CA LEU A 52 -1.37 1.19 -0.35
C LEU A 52 -2.84 1.55 -0.32
N LEU A 53 -3.69 0.55 -0.08
CA LEU A 53 -5.15 0.71 -0.11
C LEU A 53 -5.70 1.39 1.14
N ASN A 54 -5.00 1.28 2.28
CA ASN A 54 -5.40 1.93 3.52
C ASN A 54 -4.21 2.62 4.20
N PRO A 55 -3.71 3.74 3.64
CA PRO A 55 -2.50 4.40 4.14
C PRO A 55 -2.67 4.94 5.56
N LYS A 56 -3.91 5.13 6.05
CA LYS A 56 -4.23 5.58 7.41
C LYS A 56 -3.67 4.65 8.50
N MET A 57 -3.47 3.37 8.19
CA MET A 57 -2.91 2.41 9.13
C MET A 57 -1.41 2.66 9.43
N LEU A 58 -0.73 3.47 8.62
CA LEU A 58 0.62 3.97 8.94
C LEU A 58 0.62 4.86 10.20
N GLY A 59 -0.55 5.33 10.65
CA GLY A 59 -0.70 6.05 11.91
C GLY A 59 -0.23 5.27 13.14
N ALA A 60 -0.17 3.93 13.07
CA ALA A 60 0.40 3.11 14.15
C ALA A 60 1.89 3.44 14.42
N LEU A 61 2.61 3.99 13.43
CA LEU A 61 4.00 4.42 13.60
C LEU A 61 4.13 5.65 14.52
N LEU A 62 3.03 6.38 14.77
CA LEU A 62 3.00 7.45 15.78
C LEU A 62 3.22 6.94 17.21
N LEU A 63 3.18 5.62 17.44
CA LEU A 63 3.55 4.99 18.71
C LEU A 63 5.07 4.84 18.88
N ALA A 64 5.88 5.04 17.83
CA ALA A 64 7.34 4.94 17.90
C ALA A 64 8.00 5.80 19.00
N PRO A 65 7.61 7.08 19.20
CA PRO A 65 8.17 7.91 20.28
C PRO A 65 7.89 7.34 21.68
N TRP A 66 6.78 6.63 21.88
CA TRP A 66 6.45 5.98 23.14
C TRP A 66 7.42 4.85 23.46
N PHE A 67 7.77 4.02 22.47
CA PHE A 67 8.78 2.98 22.62
C PHE A 67 10.15 3.57 22.95
N VAL A 68 10.50 4.72 22.37
CA VAL A 68 11.75 5.41 22.69
C VAL A 68 11.70 5.97 24.11
N GLY A 69 10.65 6.70 24.49
CA GLY A 69 10.54 7.40 25.77
C GLY A 69 10.44 6.48 26.99
N VAL A 70 9.54 5.49 26.95
CA VAL A 70 9.20 4.66 28.12
C VAL A 70 10.17 3.49 28.29
N LEU A 71 10.53 2.81 27.20
CA LEU A 71 11.41 1.66 27.28
C LEU A 71 12.87 2.07 27.52
N ALA A 72 13.25 3.30 27.18
CA ALA A 72 14.52 3.86 27.60
C ALA A 72 14.71 3.92 29.13
N GLY A 73 13.63 4.09 29.90
CA GLY A 73 13.68 4.02 31.35
C GLY A 73 13.71 2.58 31.86
N SER A 74 12.90 1.71 31.25
CA SER A 74 12.71 0.32 31.70
C SER A 74 13.84 -0.64 31.32
N LEU A 75 14.65 -0.34 30.29
CA LEU A 75 15.81 -1.16 29.88
C LEU A 75 17.12 -0.70 30.55
N ALA A 76 17.05 -0.11 31.75
CA ALA A 76 18.25 0.35 32.45
C ALA A 76 19.23 -0.77 32.80
N ASP A 77 18.74 -2.02 32.88
CA ASP A 77 19.54 -3.19 33.27
C ASP A 77 20.31 -3.86 32.12
N LEU A 78 20.13 -3.38 30.87
CA LEU A 78 20.75 -3.98 29.68
C LEU A 78 21.87 -3.11 29.09
N PRO A 79 22.95 -3.73 28.55
CA PRO A 79 23.99 -3.02 27.81
C PRO A 79 23.42 -2.14 26.68
N LEU A 80 24.02 -0.96 26.50
CA LEU A 80 23.60 0.07 25.53
C LEU A 80 23.34 -0.48 24.11
N PRO A 81 24.19 -1.36 23.53
CA PRO A 81 23.93 -1.94 22.21
C PRO A 81 22.65 -2.79 22.15
N GLN A 82 22.41 -3.62 23.17
CA GLN A 82 21.23 -4.47 23.24
C GLN A 82 19.96 -3.65 23.41
N ARG A 83 20.04 -2.57 24.19
CA ARG A 83 18.93 -1.63 24.35
C ARG A 83 18.56 -0.94 23.05
N VAL A 84 19.53 -0.46 22.28
CA VAL A 84 19.31 0.16 20.96
C VAL A 84 18.67 -0.85 20.01
N LEU A 85 19.23 -2.06 19.91
CA LEU A 85 18.70 -3.11 19.05
C LEU A 85 17.26 -3.49 19.44
N SER A 86 16.97 -3.59 20.74
CA SER A 86 15.64 -3.93 21.25
C SER A 86 14.58 -2.86 20.93
N VAL A 87 14.96 -1.58 20.99
CA VAL A 87 14.06 -0.48 20.58
C VAL A 87 13.85 -0.49 19.06
N LEU A 88 14.92 -0.68 18.28
CA LEU A 88 14.83 -0.77 16.82
C LEU A 88 13.94 -1.92 16.37
N LEU A 89 14.09 -3.11 16.95
CA LEU A 89 13.25 -4.28 16.62
C LEU A 89 11.78 -4.06 16.94
N ARG A 90 11.45 -3.37 18.05
CA ARG A 90 10.05 -3.05 18.38
C ARG A 90 9.45 -2.02 17.41
N ILE A 91 10.22 -1.00 17.04
CA ILE A 91 9.79 -0.03 16.03
C ILE A 91 9.59 -0.73 14.69
N ALA A 92 10.53 -1.60 14.28
CA ALA A 92 10.42 -2.39 13.07
C ALA A 92 9.19 -3.31 13.09
N PHE A 93 8.93 -3.99 14.21
CA PHE A 93 7.74 -4.83 14.39
C PHE A 93 6.44 -4.04 14.20
N VAL A 94 6.31 -2.88 14.85
CA VAL A 94 5.13 -2.02 14.69
C VAL A 94 5.02 -1.47 13.28
N ALA A 95 6.15 -1.11 12.65
CA ALA A 95 6.17 -0.68 11.25
C ALA A 95 5.68 -1.79 10.31
N LEU A 96 6.10 -3.04 10.52
CA LEU A 96 5.65 -4.19 9.74
C LEU A 96 4.16 -4.46 9.94
N ILE A 97 3.65 -4.33 11.16
CA ILE A 97 2.19 -4.42 11.42
C ILE A 97 1.45 -3.31 10.68
N ALA A 98 1.92 -2.06 10.77
CA ALA A 98 1.33 -0.93 10.08
C ALA A 98 1.32 -1.12 8.56
N LEU A 99 2.40 -1.68 8.01
CA LEU A 99 2.51 -2.06 6.59
C LEU A 99 1.55 -3.18 6.21
N GLY A 100 1.42 -4.22 7.04
CA GLY A 100 0.44 -5.29 6.83
C GLY A 100 -1.01 -4.76 6.84
N LEU A 101 -1.33 -3.92 7.81
CA LEU A 101 -2.66 -3.31 7.95
C LEU A 101 -2.98 -2.29 6.85
N SER A 102 -1.97 -1.65 6.27
CA SER A 102 -2.14 -0.70 5.16
C SER A 102 -2.36 -1.37 3.80
N ARG A 103 -2.36 -2.72 3.75
CA ARG A 103 -2.67 -3.55 2.59
C ARG A 103 -1.86 -3.14 1.37
N LEU A 104 -0.56 -3.45 1.40
CA LEU A 104 0.30 -3.30 0.24
C LEU A 104 -0.19 -4.26 -0.87
N ALA A 105 -0.77 -3.69 -1.92
CA ALA A 105 -1.21 -4.42 -3.09
C ALA A 105 -0.20 -4.20 -4.22
N ARG A 106 0.20 -5.30 -4.87
CA ARG A 106 0.87 -5.26 -6.16
C ARG A 106 -0.21 -5.41 -7.21
N THR A 107 -0.51 -4.34 -7.92
CA THR A 107 -1.52 -4.36 -8.98
C THR A 107 -0.80 -4.57 -10.31
N ALA A 108 -0.77 -5.81 -10.79
CA ALA A 108 -0.52 -6.09 -12.20
C ALA A 108 -1.88 -6.04 -12.90
N THR A 109 -2.17 -4.96 -13.60
CA THR A 109 -3.39 -4.84 -14.40
C THR A 109 -3.26 -5.75 -15.61
N THR A 110 -3.87 -6.94 -15.55
CA THR A 110 -4.12 -7.76 -16.74
C THR A 110 -5.54 -7.47 -17.20
N GLU A 111 -5.67 -6.62 -18.21
CA GLU A 111 -6.96 -6.37 -18.84
C GLU A 111 -7.22 -7.46 -19.88
N LYS A 112 -8.11 -8.40 -19.57
CA LYS A 112 -8.56 -9.42 -20.52
C LYS A 112 -9.83 -8.95 -21.21
N VAL A 113 -9.79 -8.81 -22.53
CA VAL A 113 -10.95 -8.41 -23.33
C VAL A 113 -11.80 -9.64 -23.65
N ALA A 114 -13.07 -9.61 -23.25
CA ALA A 114 -14.07 -10.59 -23.64
C ALA A 114 -15.05 -9.95 -24.62
N THR A 115 -15.00 -10.34 -25.90
CA THR A 115 -15.88 -9.82 -26.95
C THR A 115 -17.05 -10.78 -27.15
N ILE A 116 -18.27 -10.27 -26.99
CA ILE A 116 -19.50 -11.05 -27.21
C ILE A 116 -20.12 -10.60 -28.53
N TYR A 117 -20.27 -11.54 -29.47
CA TYR A 117 -21.01 -11.33 -30.71
C TYR A 117 -22.43 -11.87 -30.53
N LEU A 118 -23.41 -11.01 -30.79
CA LEU A 118 -24.81 -11.38 -30.84
C LEU A 118 -25.23 -11.43 -32.32
N VAL A 119 -25.65 -12.60 -32.79
CA VAL A 119 -26.05 -12.85 -34.18
C VAL A 119 -27.55 -13.11 -34.20
N ASP A 120 -28.30 -12.28 -34.91
CA ASP A 120 -29.73 -12.52 -35.10
C ASP A 120 -29.93 -13.65 -36.11
N VAL A 121 -30.66 -14.69 -35.71
CA VAL A 121 -31.00 -15.86 -36.54
C VAL A 121 -32.51 -16.00 -36.78
N SER A 122 -33.24 -14.89 -36.68
CA SER A 122 -34.68 -14.86 -36.97
C SER A 122 -35.00 -15.14 -38.44
N GLU A 123 -36.21 -15.64 -38.73
CA GLU A 123 -36.67 -15.98 -40.09
C GLU A 123 -36.67 -14.78 -41.06
N SER A 124 -36.60 -13.56 -40.54
CA SER A 124 -36.48 -12.33 -41.33
C SER A 124 -35.05 -12.05 -41.83
N VAL A 125 -34.05 -12.78 -41.34
CA VAL A 125 -32.65 -12.62 -41.74
C VAL A 125 -32.37 -13.50 -42.96
N THR A 126 -31.75 -12.92 -43.99
CA THR A 126 -31.41 -13.63 -45.21
C THR A 126 -30.17 -14.51 -45.04
N ASP A 127 -30.07 -15.60 -45.80
CA ASP A 127 -28.92 -16.49 -45.79
C ASP A 127 -27.61 -15.75 -46.14
N GLU A 128 -27.67 -14.78 -47.06
CA GLU A 128 -26.53 -13.94 -47.42
C GLU A 128 -26.02 -13.12 -46.22
N SER A 129 -26.93 -12.58 -45.41
CA SER A 129 -26.57 -11.87 -44.16
C SER A 129 -25.99 -12.80 -43.10
N LEU A 130 -26.42 -14.07 -43.04
CA LEU A 130 -25.85 -15.07 -42.14
C LEU A 130 -24.44 -15.49 -42.58
N ASP A 131 -24.20 -15.61 -43.87
CA ASP A 131 -22.88 -15.91 -44.41
C ASP A 131 -21.89 -14.75 -44.18
N ASP A 132 -22.33 -13.50 -44.34
CA ASP A 132 -21.53 -12.32 -43.98
C ASP A 132 -21.20 -12.29 -42.48
N ALA A 133 -22.18 -12.61 -41.62
CA ALA A 133 -21.96 -12.68 -40.18
C ALA A 133 -20.96 -13.79 -39.79
N ARG A 134 -21.01 -14.94 -40.46
CA ARG A 134 -20.03 -16.04 -40.28
C ARG A 134 -18.64 -15.61 -40.70
N ALA A 135 -18.49 -15.00 -41.86
CA ALA A 135 -17.19 -14.49 -42.33
C ALA A 135 -16.59 -13.44 -41.37
N ALA A 136 -17.43 -12.57 -40.81
CA ALA A 136 -17.00 -11.60 -39.79
C ALA A 136 -16.55 -12.28 -38.48
N LEU A 137 -17.26 -13.32 -38.03
CA LEU A 137 -16.88 -14.10 -36.86
C LEU A 137 -15.57 -14.86 -37.08
N ASP A 138 -15.39 -15.51 -38.23
CA ASP A 138 -14.16 -16.25 -38.55
C ASP A 138 -12.94 -15.32 -38.54
N LYS A 139 -13.08 -14.12 -39.11
CA LYS A 139 -12.06 -13.09 -39.04
C LYS A 139 -11.78 -12.66 -37.60
N ALA A 140 -12.82 -12.44 -36.79
CA ALA A 140 -12.66 -12.08 -35.38
C ALA A 140 -11.97 -13.17 -34.55
N PHE A 141 -12.24 -14.46 -34.84
CA PHE A 141 -11.55 -15.57 -34.20
C PHE A 141 -10.09 -15.69 -34.64
N ALA A 142 -9.79 -15.40 -35.91
CA ALA A 142 -8.43 -15.41 -36.44
C ALA A 142 -7.56 -14.25 -35.91
N GLU A 143 -8.15 -13.06 -35.72
CA GLU A 143 -7.45 -11.85 -35.24
C GLU A 143 -7.45 -11.71 -33.70
N LYS A 144 -8.04 -12.68 -32.98
CA LYS A 144 -8.17 -12.60 -31.52
C LYS A 144 -6.79 -12.63 -30.82
N PRO A 145 -6.55 -11.79 -29.79
CA PRO A 145 -5.41 -11.96 -28.89
C PRO A 145 -5.40 -13.34 -28.24
N GLU A 146 -4.23 -13.92 -27.96
CA GLU A 146 -4.11 -15.24 -27.31
C GLU A 146 -4.88 -15.34 -25.99
N ASP A 147 -4.93 -14.24 -25.23
CA ASP A 147 -5.60 -14.13 -23.94
C ASP A 147 -7.03 -13.56 -24.02
N GLY A 148 -7.47 -13.16 -25.21
CA GLY A 148 -8.83 -12.69 -25.46
C GLY A 148 -9.86 -13.81 -25.29
N VAL A 149 -11.13 -13.48 -25.06
CA VAL A 149 -12.22 -14.47 -25.06
C VAL A 149 -13.28 -13.99 -26.03
N ILE A 150 -13.70 -14.85 -26.97
CA ILE A 150 -14.82 -14.56 -27.86
C ILE A 150 -15.97 -15.50 -27.49
N LYS A 151 -17.18 -14.96 -27.37
CA LYS A 151 -18.41 -15.75 -27.20
C LYS A 151 -19.44 -15.31 -28.23
N VAL A 152 -20.07 -16.28 -28.88
CA VAL A 152 -21.16 -16.05 -29.83
C VAL A 152 -22.47 -16.44 -29.15
N ILE A 153 -23.48 -15.59 -29.32
CA ILE A 153 -24.87 -15.83 -28.92
C ILE A 153 -25.71 -15.66 -30.18
N THR A 154 -26.51 -16.66 -30.47
CA THR A 154 -27.47 -16.70 -31.59
C THR A 154 -28.87 -16.70 -31.04
#